data_AF-A0A836X6G1-F1
#
_entry.id   AF-A0A836X6G1-F1
#
_cell.length_a   1.000
_cell.length_b   1.000
_cell.length_c   1.000
_cell.angle_alpha   90.00
_cell.angle_beta   90.00
_cell.angle_gamma   90.00
#
_symmetry.space_group_name_H-M   'P 1'
#
loop_
_entity.id
_entity.type
_entity.pdbx_description
1 polymer ?
#
loop_
_entity_poly.entity_id
_entity_poly.type
_entity_poly.pdbx_seq_one_letter_code
_entity_poly.pdbx_strand_id
1 'polypeptide(L)' 'MELQDDLHATLKGMMEAINTGATESLVAQIKKIDGIGEALGTEAPPMLRHYLEKRSYAKALDFLEGRDETAAPNC' A
#
# COMPACT_ATOMS: atom_id res chain seq x y z
N MET A 1 12.31 2.68 -7.82
CA MET A 1 12.05 1.28 -7.37
C MET A 1 12.03 1.16 -5.85
N GLU A 2 12.90 1.87 -5.12
CA GLU A 2 13.00 1.75 -3.64
C GLU A 2 11.74 2.19 -2.86
N LEU A 3 11.02 3.23 -3.31
CA LEU A 3 9.80 3.71 -2.64
C LEU A 3 8.64 2.71 -2.68
N GLN A 4 8.53 1.96 -3.78
CA GLN A 4 7.45 0.99 -3.95
C GLN A 4 7.67 -0.25 -3.06
N ASP A 5 8.94 -0.65 -2.88
CA ASP A 5 9.36 -1.67 -1.94
C ASP A 5 9.15 -1.23 -0.47
N ASP A 6 9.50 0.02 -0.13
CA ASP A 6 9.26 0.56 1.22
C ASP A 6 7.76 0.68 1.53
N LEU A 7 6.94 1.03 0.54
CA LEU A 7 5.48 1.03 0.64
C LEU A 7 4.95 -0.38 0.91
N HIS A 8 5.41 -1.37 0.14
CA HIS A 8 5.03 -2.77 0.30
C HIS A 8 5.40 -3.30 1.69
N ALA A 9 6.63 -3.07 2.14
CA ALA A 9 7.09 -3.47 3.48
C ALA A 9 6.27 -2.79 4.59
N THR A 10 5.97 -1.50 4.44
CA THR A 10 5.19 -0.73 5.42
C THR A 10 3.73 -1.22 5.48
N LEU A 11 3.10 -1.47 4.33
CA LEU A 11 1.74 -2.03 4.25
C LEU A 11 1.66 -3.41 4.91
N LYS A 12 2.63 -4.28 4.61
CA LYS A 12 2.69 -5.63 5.17
C LYS A 12 2.88 -5.61 6.68
N GLY A 13 3.83 -4.82 7.17
CA GLY A 13 4.07 -4.65 8.60
C GLY A 13 2.86 -4.06 9.34
N MET A 14 2.10 -3.17 8.69
CA MET A 14 0.85 -2.66 9.25
C MET A 14 -0.23 -3.74 9.35
N MET A 15 -0.40 -4.56 8.31
CA MET A 15 -1.37 -5.66 8.33
C MET A 15 -1.03 -6.72 9.39
N GLU A 16 0.25 -7.07 9.54
CA GLU A 16 0.70 -7.95 10.62
C GLU A 16 0.44 -7.32 12.00
N ALA A 17 0.75 -6.03 12.18
CA ALA A 17 0.50 -5.33 13.45
C ALA A 17 -0.99 -5.28 13.82
N ILE A 18 -1.89 -5.11 12.85
CA ILE A 18 -3.34 -5.22 13.07
C ILE A 18 -3.70 -6.64 13.53
N ASN A 19 -3.14 -7.66 12.88
CA ASN A 19 -3.44 -9.05 13.18
C ASN A 19 -2.91 -9.48 14.56
N THR A 20 -1.78 -8.95 15.00
CA THR A 20 -1.20 -9.21 16.34
C THR A 20 -1.78 -8.31 17.43
N GLY A 21 -2.66 -7.36 17.09
CA GLY A 21 -3.22 -6.39 18.04
C GLY A 21 -2.27 -5.27 18.46
N ALA A 22 -1.11 -5.14 17.80
CA ALA A 22 -0.11 -4.10 18.05
C ALA A 22 -0.50 -2.79 17.33
N THR A 23 -1.57 -2.15 17.80
CA THR A 23 -2.13 -0.94 17.17
C THR A 23 -1.43 0.35 17.57
N GLU A 24 -0.48 0.32 18.51
CA GLU A 24 0.20 1.50 19.07
C GLU A 24 0.93 2.36 18.03
N SER A 25 1.23 1.82 16.85
CA SER A 25 1.89 2.55 15.75
C SER A 25 1.10 2.57 14.44
N LEU A 26 -0.19 2.20 14.45
CA LEU A 26 -0.99 2.15 13.21
C LEU A 26 -1.10 3.53 12.54
N VAL A 27 -1.31 4.58 13.33
CA VAL A 27 -1.43 5.95 12.83
C VAL A 27 -0.10 6.44 12.22
N ALA A 28 1.03 6.05 12.81
CA ALA A 28 2.36 6.39 12.29
C ALA A 28 2.63 5.67 10.96
N GLN A 29 2.26 4.39 10.87
CA GLN A 29 2.36 3.61 9.63
C GLN A 29 1.47 4.18 8.53
N ILE A 30 0.23 4.56 8.83
CA ILE A 30 -0.68 5.20 7.87
C ILE A 30 -0.08 6.51 7.34
N LYS A 31 0.44 7.37 8.22
CA LYS A 31 1.12 8.61 7.79
C LYS A 31 2.33 8.34 6.92
N LYS A 32 3.10 7.29 7.21
CA LYS A 32 4.25 6.88 6.40
C LYS A 32 3.80 6.40 5.02
N ILE A 33 2.75 5.59 4.95
CA ILE A 33 2.13 5.12 3.70
C ILE A 33 1.65 6.30 2.86
N ASP A 34 0.95 7.26 3.45
CA ASP A 34 0.45 8.46 2.77
C ASP A 34 1.62 9.27 2.18
N GLY A 35 2.66 9.52 2.98
CA GLY A 35 3.85 10.24 2.52
C GLY A 35 4.63 9.53 1.41
N ILE A 36 4.73 8.19 1.46
CA ILE A 36 5.35 7.40 0.39
C ILE A 36 4.46 7.43 -0.87
N GLY A 37 3.14 7.35 -0.70
CA GLY A 37 2.17 7.44 -1.79
C GLY A 37 2.22 8.78 -2.53
N GLU A 38 2.30 9.88 -1.77
CA GLU A 38 2.49 11.22 -2.32
C GLU A 38 3.85 11.36 -3.02
N ALA A 39 4.93 10.84 -2.41
CA ALA A 39 6.27 10.87 -2.97
C ALA A 39 6.39 10.06 -4.27
N LEU A 40 5.69 8.93 -4.36
CA LEU A 40 5.59 8.14 -5.59
C LEU A 40 4.88 8.90 -6.72
N GLY A 41 4.00 9.84 -6.40
CA GLY A 41 3.44 10.81 -7.35
C GLY A 41 2.95 10.20 -8.67
N THR A 42 3.63 10.54 -9.77
CA THR A 42 3.35 10.05 -11.14
C THR A 42 4.10 8.77 -11.49
N GLU A 43 5.07 8.37 -10.67
CA GLU A 43 5.82 7.11 -10.83
C GLU A 43 5.01 5.90 -10.34
N ALA A 44 4.04 6.12 -9.43
CA ALA A 44 3.11 5.08 -9.02
C ALA A 44 2.07 4.75 -10.11
N PRO A 45 1.73 3.47 -10.30
CA PRO A 45 0.61 3.06 -11.13
C PRO A 45 -0.71 3.70 -10.67
N PRO A 46 -1.61 4.09 -11.59
CA PRO A 46 -2.87 4.75 -11.25
C PRO A 46 -3.79 3.89 -10.37
N MET A 47 -3.76 2.56 -10.52
CA MET A 47 -4.48 1.65 -9.64
C MET A 47 -3.98 1.72 -8.18
N LEU A 48 -2.66 1.78 -7.99
CA LEU A 48 -2.05 1.87 -6.65
C LEU A 48 -2.48 3.17 -5.95
N ARG A 49 -2.45 4.30 -6.66
CA ARG A 49 -2.96 5.58 -6.14
C ARG A 49 -4.43 5.50 -5.73
N HIS A 50 -5.26 4.89 -6.57
CA HIS A 50 -6.69 4.72 -6.28
C HIS A 50 -6.92 3.89 -5.01
N TYR A 51 -6.13 2.84 -4.80
CA TYR A 51 -6.22 2.05 -3.56
C TYR A 51 -5.78 2.86 -2.33
N LEU A 52 -4.72 3.67 -2.44
CA LEU A 52 -4.27 4.55 -1.36
C LEU A 52 -5.31 5.63 -1.03
N GLU A 53 -5.92 6.27 -2.04
CA GLU A 53 -6.98 7.27 -1.86
C GLU A 53 -8.21 6.68 -1.15
N LYS A 54 -8.57 5.44 -1.49
CA LYS A 54 -9.67 4.71 -0.83
C LYS A 54 -9.28 4.08 0.51
N ARG A 55 -8.04 4.27 0.98
CA ARG A 55 -7.47 3.61 2.17
C ARG A 55 -7.61 2.09 2.13
N SER A 56 -7.58 1.54 0.92
CA SER A 56 -7.70 0.11 0.65
C SER A 56 -6.31 -0.54 0.68
N TYR A 57 -5.67 -0.51 1.84
CA TYR A 57 -4.29 -0.98 2.04
C TYR A 57 -4.09 -2.44 1.68
N ALA A 58 -5.08 -3.30 1.95
CA ALA A 58 -5.05 -4.71 1.54
C ALA A 58 -4.99 -4.86 0.02
N LYS A 59 -5.76 -4.05 -0.73
CA LYS A 59 -5.74 -4.05 -2.20
C LYS A 59 -4.45 -3.47 -2.77
N ALA A 60 -3.91 -2.43 -2.13
CA ALA A 60 -2.60 -1.90 -2.49
C ALA A 60 -1.50 -2.96 -2.31
N LEU A 61 -1.53 -3.72 -1.20
CA LEU A 61 -0.61 -4.82 -0.97
C LEU A 61 -0.76 -5.92 -2.04
N ASP A 62 -1.99 -6.33 -2.33
CA ASP A 62 -2.30 -7.38 -3.30
C ASP A 62 -1.83 -7.00 -4.72
N PHE A 63 -1.98 -5.73 -5.09
CA PHE A 63 -1.45 -5.17 -6.34
C PHE A 63 0.09 -5.17 -6.38
N LEU A 64 0.75 -4.84 -5.27
CA LEU A 64 2.21 -4.87 -5.16
C LEU A 64 2.79 -6.29 -5.13
N GLU A 65 2.06 -7.25 -4.55
CA GLU A 65 2.41 -8.68 -4.55
C GLU A 65 2.10 -9.37 -5.89
N GLY A 66 1.44 -8.68 -6.82
CA GLY A 66 0.97 -9.27 -8.07
C GLY A 66 -0.11 -10.34 -7.88
N ARG A 67 -0.79 -10.33 -6.72
CA ARG A 67 -1.93 -11.21 -6.41
C ARG A 67 -3.27 -10.63 -6.84
N ASP A 68 -3.31 -9.35 -7.18
CA ASP A 68 -4.55 -8.72 -7.65
C ASP A 68 -4.89 -9.26 -9.04
N GLU A 69 -5.73 -10.30 -9.09
CA GLU A 69 -6.26 -10.91 -10.32
C GLU A 69 -7.08 -9.91 -11.16
N THR A 70 -7.45 -8.75 -10.58
CA THR A 70 -8.11 -7.65 -11.28
C THR A 70 -7.15 -6.69 -11.98
N ALA A 71 -5.84 -6.85 -11.80
CA ALA A 71 -4.80 -6.17 -12.56
C ALA A 71 -4.56 -6.78 -13.95
N ALA A 72 -5.37 -7.76 -14.36
CA ALA A 72 -5.54 -8.05 -15.77
C ALA A 72 -6.16 -6.82 -16.45
N PRO A 73 -5.47 -6.17 -17.41
CA PRO A 73 -6.15 -5.21 -18.26
C PRO A 73 -7.20 -6.01 -19.02
N ASN A 74 -8.47 -5.85 -18.66
CA ASN A 74 -9.53 -6.10 -19.61
C ASN A 74 -9.35 -5.05 -20.70
N CYS A 75 -8.57 -5.42 -21.72
CA CYS A 75 -8.46 -4.75 -23.01
C CYS A 75 -9.85 -4.60 -23.66
#